data_AF-A0A7Y3CI54-F1
#
_entry.id   AF-A0A7Y3CI54-F1
#
_cell.length_a   1.000
_cell.length_b   1.000
_cell.length_c   1.000
_cell.angle_alpha   90.00
_cell.angle_beta   90.00
_cell.angle_gamma   90.00
#
_symmetry.space_group_name_H-M   'P 1'
#
loop_
_entity.id
_entity.type
_entity.pdbx_description
1 polymer ?
#
loop_
_entity_poly.entity_id
_entity_poly.type
_entity_poly.pdbx_seq_one_letter_code
_entity_poly.pdbx_strand_id
1 'polypeptide(L)'
;MKIDRRSFLSFTIGGAAGTALTPLPWKITDDLSIWTQMWPWTPVPPDGEASYVNSTCSLCPGGCGITVRKIDDRVVKVEGMKGHPVNDG
;
A
#
# COMPACT_ATOMS: atom_id res chain seq x y z
N MET A 1 -45.99 9.34 1.54
CA MET A 1 -45.53 10.29 0.50
C MET A 1 -45.58 9.57 -0.83
N LYS A 2 -46.39 10.01 -1.80
CA LYS A 2 -46.42 9.38 -3.13
C LYS A 2 -45.24 9.96 -3.93
N ILE A 3 -44.31 9.13 -4.37
CA ILE A 3 -43.16 9.59 -5.16
C ILE A 3 -43.62 9.75 -6.60
N ASP A 4 -43.90 11.00 -6.99
CA ASP A 4 -44.18 11.36 -8.37
C ASP A 4 -42.87 11.54 -9.17
N ARG A 5 -42.95 11.40 -10.50
CA ARG A 5 -41.80 11.56 -11.41
C ARG A 5 -40.98 12.83 -11.16
N ARG A 6 -41.66 13.94 -10.85
CA ARG A 6 -41.02 15.24 -10.61
C ARG A 6 -40.25 15.24 -9.29
N SER A 7 -40.84 14.67 -8.24
CA SER A 7 -40.19 14.53 -6.93
C SER A 7 -38.98 13.61 -7.01
N PHE A 8 -39.06 12.52 -7.79
CA PHE A 8 -37.91 11.66 -8.07
C PHE A 8 -36.78 12.41 -8.78
N LEU A 9 -37.09 13.14 -9.86
CA LEU A 9 -36.08 13.92 -10.61
C LEU A 9 -35.45 15.02 -9.76
N SER A 10 -36.25 15.78 -9.00
CA SER A 10 -35.74 16.82 -8.10
C SER A 10 -34.84 16.25 -7.01
N PHE A 11 -35.19 15.08 -6.45
CA PHE A 11 -34.35 14.41 -5.46
C PHE A 11 -33.04 13.91 -6.08
N THR A 12 -33.08 13.24 -7.23
CA THR A 12 -31.88 12.69 -7.88
C THR A 12 -30.92 13.79 -8.33
N ILE A 13 -31.43 14.86 -8.95
CA ILE A 13 -30.61 16.00 -9.38
C ILE A 13 -30.07 16.76 -8.16
N GLY A 14 -30.91 17.01 -7.15
CA GLY A 14 -30.49 17.66 -5.91
C GLY A 14 -29.44 16.85 -5.15
N GLY A 15 -29.58 15.53 -5.10
CA GLY A 15 -28.61 14.61 -4.52
C GLY A 15 -27.30 14.58 -5.30
N ALA A 16 -27.34 14.53 -6.63
CA ALA A 16 -26.14 14.59 -7.47
C ALA A 16 -25.38 15.91 -7.29
N ALA A 17 -26.09 17.05 -7.34
CA ALA A 17 -25.50 18.36 -7.13
C ALA A 17 -24.95 18.51 -5.69
N GLY A 18 -25.70 18.07 -4.68
CA GLY A 18 -25.24 18.09 -3.29
C GLY A 18 -24.00 17.22 -3.06
N THR A 19 -23.93 16.06 -3.70
CA THR A 19 -22.74 15.19 -3.61
C THR A 19 -21.54 15.85 -4.32
N ALA A 20 -21.73 16.44 -5.50
CA ALA A 20 -20.65 17.12 -6.23
C ALA A 20 -20.13 18.38 -5.53
N LEU A 21 -21.00 19.12 -4.82
CA LEU A 21 -20.65 20.34 -4.09
C LEU A 21 -20.14 20.08 -2.67
N THR A 22 -20.03 18.82 -2.25
CA THR A 22 -19.48 18.45 -0.94
C THR A 22 -18.15 17.72 -1.10
N PRO A 23 -17.33 17.62 -0.03
CA PRO A 23 -16.11 16.81 -0.07
C PRO A 23 -16.34 15.29 -0.19
N LEU A 24 -17.59 14.82 -0.23
CA LEU A 24 -17.97 13.41 -0.21
C LEU A 24 -17.29 12.57 -1.30
N PRO A 25 -17.29 12.95 -2.59
CA PRO A 25 -16.65 12.15 -3.64
C PRO A 25 -15.16 11.95 -3.39
N TRP A 26 -14.48 13.01 -2.96
CA TRP A 26 -13.04 12.98 -2.68
C TRP A 26 -12.73 12.12 -1.46
N LYS A 27 -13.52 12.26 -0.39
CA LYS A 27 -13.34 11.46 0.82
C LYS A 27 -13.67 9.99 0.62
N ILE A 28 -14.71 9.66 -0.14
CA ILE A 28 -15.01 8.27 -0.51
C ILE A 28 -13.84 7.68 -1.32
N THR A 29 -13.27 8.45 -2.26
CA THR A 29 -12.13 7.98 -3.06
C THR A 29 -10.88 7.74 -2.20
N ASP A 30 -10.59 8.66 -1.26
CA ASP A 30 -9.52 8.54 -0.26
C ASP A 30 -9.71 7.27 0.60
N ASP A 31 -10.88 7.08 1.18
CA ASP A 31 -11.21 5.94 2.03
C ASP A 31 -11.18 4.62 1.26
N LEU A 32 -11.66 4.59 0.01
CA LEU A 32 -11.55 3.43 -0.87
C LEU A 32 -10.08 3.09 -1.19
N SER A 33 -9.22 4.10 -1.36
CA SER A 33 -7.79 3.88 -1.61
C SER A 33 -7.09 3.30 -0.38
N ILE A 34 -7.39 3.80 0.83
CA ILE A 34 -6.85 3.25 2.09
C ILE A 34 -7.36 1.83 2.28
N TRP A 35 -8.67 1.63 2.12
CA TRP A 35 -9.31 0.35 2.32
C TRP A 35 -8.77 -0.71 1.37
N THR A 36 -8.50 -0.39 0.10
CA THR A 36 -7.96 -1.37 -0.87
C THR A 36 -6.50 -1.76 -0.60
N GLN A 37 -5.73 -0.94 0.12
CA GLN A 37 -4.32 -1.23 0.44
C GLN A 37 -4.13 -1.86 1.83
N MET A 38 -5.07 -1.65 2.76
CA MET A 38 -4.96 -2.05 4.17
C MET A 38 -5.82 -3.28 4.51
N TRP A 39 -5.83 -4.30 3.64
CA TRP A 39 -6.59 -5.53 3.89
C TRP A 39 -6.03 -6.23 5.13
N PRO A 40 -6.84 -6.88 5.99
CA PRO A 40 -6.35 -7.56 7.20
C PRO A 40 -5.26 -8.62 6.95
N TRP A 41 -5.09 -9.06 5.70
CA TRP A 41 -4.08 -10.01 5.26
C TRP A 41 -2.93 -9.37 4.47
N THR A 42 -2.91 -8.05 4.31
CA THR A 42 -1.74 -7.35 3.78
C THR A 42 -0.58 -7.55 4.75
N PRO A 43 0.56 -8.10 4.31
CA PRO A 43 1.63 -8.48 5.23
C PRO A 43 2.44 -7.24 5.63
N VAL A 44 1.98 -6.51 6.64
CA VAL A 44 2.72 -5.37 7.23
C VAL A 44 3.85 -5.92 8.13
N PRO A 45 5.09 -5.41 8.01
CA PRO A 45 6.15 -5.74 8.96
C PRO A 45 5.78 -5.30 10.38
N PRO A 46 6.26 -5.98 11.43
CA PRO A 46 6.11 -5.48 12.79
C PRO A 46 6.81 -4.12 12.92
N ASP A 47 6.33 -3.29 13.85
CA ASP A 47 7.02 -2.07 14.25
C ASP A 47 8.24 -2.45 15.12
N GLY A 48 9.40 -1.84 14.88
CA GLY A 48 10.62 -2.16 15.61
C GLY A 48 11.86 -1.45 15.06
N GLU A 49 13.00 -1.70 15.70
CA GLU A 49 14.29 -1.16 15.26
C GLU A 49 14.76 -1.84 13.97
N ALA A 50 15.23 -1.04 13.01
CA ALA A 50 15.79 -1.55 11.77
C ALA A 50 17.23 -2.04 12.01
N SER A 51 17.48 -3.32 11.80
CA SER A 51 18.81 -3.92 11.82
C SER A 51 19.24 -4.34 10.42
N TYR A 52 20.56 -4.44 10.20
CA TYR A 52 21.14 -4.79 8.91
C TYR A 52 22.08 -5.98 9.07
N VAL A 53 21.94 -6.97 8.19
CA VAL A 53 22.77 -8.18 8.18
C VAL A 53 23.28 -8.43 6.77
N ASN A 54 24.56 -8.77 6.67
CA ASN A 54 25.21 -9.14 5.43
C ASN A 54 25.05 -10.64 5.19
N SER A 55 24.65 -11.04 3.99
CA SER A 55 24.44 -12.44 3.61
C SER A 55 24.74 -12.66 2.13
N THR A 56 24.53 -13.88 1.65
CA THR A 56 24.67 -14.26 0.24
C THR A 56 23.35 -14.81 -0.30
N CYS A 57 23.02 -14.47 -1.54
CA CYS A 57 21.82 -14.93 -2.22
C CYS A 57 22.00 -16.37 -2.72
N SER A 58 21.16 -17.29 -2.25
CA SER A 58 21.18 -18.71 -2.63
C SER A 58 20.19 -19.07 -3.75
N LEU A 59 19.59 -18.08 -4.42
CA LEU A 59 18.58 -18.32 -5.46
C LEU A 59 19.16 -18.97 -6.71
N CYS A 60 20.43 -18.66 -7.01
CA CYS A 60 21.16 -19.24 -8.14
C CYS A 60 22.62 -19.53 -7.75
N PRO A 61 23.37 -20.31 -8.55
CA PRO A 61 24.77 -20.62 -8.27
C PRO A 61 25.73 -19.42 -8.26
N GLY A 62 25.25 -18.22 -8.62
CA GLY A 62 26.05 -17.00 -8.70
C GLY A 62 26.42 -16.39 -7.34
N GLY A 63 25.65 -16.66 -6.28
CA GLY A 63 26.02 -16.26 -4.91
C GLY A 63 26.20 -14.75 -4.70
N CYS A 64 25.30 -13.91 -5.22
CA CYS A 64 25.40 -12.45 -5.06
C CYS A 64 25.43 -12.03 -3.59
N GLY A 65 26.25 -11.03 -3.25
CA GLY A 65 26.32 -10.49 -1.89
C GLY A 65 25.17 -9.53 -1.65
N ILE A 66 24.48 -9.70 -0.53
CA ILE A 66 23.30 -8.92 -0.20
C ILE A 66 23.39 -8.33 1.21
N THR A 67 22.89 -7.11 1.34
CA THR A 67 22.63 -6.44 2.60
C THR A 67 21.13 -6.52 2.86
N VAL A 68 20.76 -7.18 3.94
CA VAL A 68 19.36 -7.44 4.30
C VAL A 68 18.96 -6.52 5.44
N ARG A 69 17.95 -5.68 5.21
CA ARG A 69 17.30 -4.91 6.28
C ARG A 69 16.23 -5.77 6.93
N LYS A 70 16.30 -5.89 8.25
CA LYS A 70 15.34 -6.60 9.09
C LYS A 70 14.65 -5.63 10.04
N ILE A 71 13.40 -5.95 10.39
CA ILE A 71 12.76 -5.45 11.59
C ILE A 71 12.47 -6.68 12.46
N ASP A 72 13.02 -6.69 13.66
CA ASP A 72 13.13 -7.89 14.50
C ASP A 72 13.67 -9.08 13.69
N ASP A 73 12.87 -10.15 13.55
CA ASP A 73 13.21 -11.34 12.78
C ASP A 73 12.73 -11.33 11.33
N ARG A 74 11.95 -10.32 10.93
CA ARG A 74 11.38 -10.24 9.58
C ARG A 74 12.26 -9.46 8.61
N VAL A 75 12.55 -10.08 7.47
CA VAL A 75 13.19 -9.38 6.34
C VAL A 75 12.22 -8.40 5.69
N VAL A 76 12.64 -7.15 5.53
CA VAL A 76 11.82 -6.07 4.94
C VAL A 76 12.41 -5.49 3.66
N LYS A 77 13.72 -5.63 3.43
CA LYS A 77 14.39 -5.15 2.21
C LYS A 77 15.66 -5.96 1.97
N VAL A 78 15.96 -6.23 0.71
CA VAL A 78 17.23 -6.81 0.26
C VAL A 78 17.85 -5.84 -0.73
N GLU A 79 19.10 -5.50 -0.51
CA GLU A 79 19.90 -4.65 -1.40
C GLU A 79 21.23 -5.34 -1.73
N GLY A 80 21.88 -4.92 -2.80
CA GLY A 80 23.20 -5.40 -3.14
C GLY A 80 24.28 -4.92 -2.17
N MET A 81 25.26 -5.77 -1.91
CA MET A 81 26.39 -5.44 -1.06
C MET A 81 27.51 -4.78 -1.86
N LYS A 82 27.73 -3.49 -1.59
CA LYS A 82 28.87 -2.75 -2.15
C LYS A 82 30.19 -3.44 -1.79
N GLY A 83 31.07 -3.60 -2.78
CA GLY A 83 32.36 -4.29 -2.63
C GLY A 83 32.29 -5.80 -2.76
N HIS A 84 31.12 -6.40 -2.97
CA HIS A 84 31.01 -7.84 -3.20
C HIS A 84 31.40 -8.19 -4.64
N PRO A 85 32.31 -9.16 -4.87
CA PRO A 85 32.93 -9.40 -6.18
C PRO A 85 31.95 -9.80 -7.30
N VAL A 86 30.75 -10.26 -6.93
CA VAL A 86 29.73 -10.71 -7.88
C VAL A 86 28.84 -9.56 -8.38
N ASN A 87 28.50 -8.58 -7.54
CA ASN A 87 27.49 -7.55 -7.86
C ASN A 87 27.90 -6.11 -7.52
N ASP A 88 28.84 -5.89 -6.60
CA ASP A 88 29.33 -4.57 -6.17
C ASP A 88 28.25 -3.55 -5.75
N GLY A 89 27.07 -4.02 -5.34
CA GLY A 89 25.90 -3.20 -5.02
C GLY A 89 24.72 -3.57 -5.91
#